data_AF-A0A955UEK9-F1
#
_entry.id   AF-A0A955UEK9-F1
#
_cell.length_a   1.000
_cell.length_b   1.000
_cell.length_c   1.000
_cell.angle_alpha   90.00
_cell.angle_beta   90.00
_cell.angle_gamma   90.00
#
_symmetry.space_group_name_H-M   'P 1'
#
loop_
_entity.id
_entity.type
_entity.pdbx_description
1 polymer ?
#
loop_
_entity_poly.entity_id
_entity_poly.type
_entity_poly.pdbx_seq_one_letter_code
_entity_poly.pdbx_strand_id
1 'polypeptide(L)'
;ILIDAVSSQSESGNIVRFTLPWDLHTIGQLTWGSSTSSTHAFGLGEALTLANTLQLLPQEVILYGIELGHIQSGEPLSPRVSRAIPSVVFRIIHEELGLSTCATSN
;
A
#
# COMPACT_ATOMS: atom_id res chain seq x y z
N ILE A 1 6.33 6.77 4.64
CA ILE A 1 5.21 6.44 3.72
C ILE A 1 5.62 5.21 2.92
N LEU A 2 4.77 4.19 2.89
CA LEU A 2 4.95 2.95 2.15
C LEU A 2 3.81 2.81 1.12
N ILE A 3 4.10 2.22 -0.03
CA ILE A 3 3.13 1.96 -1.10
C ILE A 3 3.37 0.54 -1.56
N ASP A 4 2.34 -0.30 -1.53
CA ASP A 4 2.45 -1.68 -1.96
C ASP A 4 1.14 -2.17 -2.60
N ALA A 5 1.24 -3.26 -3.35
CA ALA A 5 0.11 -3.98 -3.86
C ALA A 5 -0.59 -4.75 -2.75
N VAL A 6 -1.92 -4.70 -2.73
CA VAL A 6 -2.74 -5.46 -1.77
C VAL A 6 -3.75 -6.33 -2.52
N SER A 7 -4.09 -7.46 -1.92
CA SER A 7 -5.23 -8.29 -2.32
C SER A 7 -6.14 -8.49 -1.11
N SER A 8 -7.36 -7.96 -1.22
CA SER A 8 -8.38 -7.89 -0.16
C SER A 8 -9.77 -8.34 -0.62
N GLN A 9 -9.86 -9.03 -1.78
CA GLN A 9 -11.11 -9.38 -2.47
C GLN A 9 -11.94 -8.15 -2.87
N SER A 10 -11.31 -6.97 -2.93
CA SER A 10 -11.96 -5.71 -3.30
C SER A 10 -11.89 -5.48 -4.81
N GLU A 11 -12.47 -4.38 -5.29
CA GLU A 11 -12.36 -4.04 -6.72
C GLU A 11 -10.95 -3.58 -7.09
N SER A 12 -10.40 -4.12 -8.19
CA SER A 12 -9.11 -3.69 -8.72
C SER A 12 -9.03 -2.16 -8.89
N GLY A 13 -7.94 -1.57 -8.42
CA GLY A 13 -7.72 -0.12 -8.40
C GLY A 13 -8.29 0.58 -7.17
N ASN A 14 -8.95 -0.14 -6.25
CA ASN A 14 -9.31 0.42 -4.96
C ASN A 14 -8.05 0.82 -4.18
N ILE A 15 -8.14 1.94 -3.46
CA ILE A 15 -7.04 2.50 -2.67
C ILE A 15 -7.42 2.40 -1.20
N VAL A 16 -6.58 1.75 -0.41
CA VAL A 16 -6.69 1.70 1.05
C VAL A 16 -5.52 2.46 1.67
N ARG A 17 -5.78 3.14 2.79
CA ARG A 17 -4.78 3.91 3.55
C ARG A 17 -4.84 3.46 5.00
N PHE A 18 -3.69 3.14 5.56
CA PHE A 18 -3.52 2.77 6.96
C PHE A 18 -2.49 3.67 7.62
N THR A 19 -2.66 3.90 8.92
CA THR A 19 -1.76 4.66 9.75
C THR A 19 -1.33 3.81 10.92
N LEU A 20 -0.04 3.52 11.01
CA LEU A 20 0.52 2.70 12.08
C LEU A 20 1.04 3.54 13.24
N PRO A 21 0.95 3.02 14.48
CA PRO A 21 0.56 1.64 14.83
C PRO A 21 -0.95 1.39 14.92
N TRP A 22 -1.80 2.41 14.76
CA TRP A 22 -3.24 2.34 15.00
C TRP A 22 -3.96 1.25 14.18
N ASP A 23 -3.57 1.09 12.92
CA ASP A 23 -4.22 0.15 12.01
C ASP A 23 -3.54 -1.23 11.93
N LEU A 24 -2.53 -1.51 12.76
CA LEU A 24 -1.67 -2.71 12.63
C LEU A 24 -2.45 -4.03 12.57
N HIS A 25 -3.50 -4.15 13.36
CA HIS A 25 -4.37 -5.33 13.38
C HIS A 25 -5.11 -5.55 12.04
N THR A 26 -5.46 -4.47 11.36
CA THR A 26 -6.12 -4.51 10.04
C THR A 26 -5.15 -4.96 8.96
N ILE A 27 -3.89 -4.53 9.03
CA ILE A 27 -2.87 -4.84 8.02
C ILE A 27 -2.53 -6.34 8.02
N GLY A 28 -2.49 -6.97 9.19
CA GLY A 28 -2.22 -8.41 9.32
C GLY A 28 -3.31 -9.32 8.74
N GLN A 29 -4.50 -8.78 8.43
CA GLN A 29 -5.59 -9.53 7.78
C GLN A 29 -5.55 -9.44 6.25
N LEU A 30 -4.70 -8.57 5.72
CA LEU A 30 -4.58 -8.30 4.29
C LEU A 30 -3.35 -8.99 3.72
N THR A 31 -3.43 -9.42 2.47
CA THR A 31 -2.26 -9.96 1.76
C THR A 31 -1.54 -8.84 1.04
N TRP A 32 -0.28 -8.60 1.40
CA TRP A 32 0.59 -7.56 0.86
C TRP A 32 1.77 -8.20 0.14
N GLY A 33 1.80 -8.09 -1.18
CA GLY A 33 2.79 -8.80 -2.01
C GLY A 33 2.67 -10.33 -2.00
N SER A 34 3.40 -10.97 -2.93
CA SER A 34 3.39 -12.40 -3.34
C SER A 34 2.36 -13.32 -2.67
N SER A 35 1.27 -13.54 -3.40
CA SER A 35 0.35 -14.66 -3.24
C SER A 35 1.06 -15.99 -3.50
N THR A 36 1.72 -16.57 -2.50
CA THR A 36 1.98 -18.02 -2.53
C THR A 36 2.08 -18.58 -1.12
N SER A 37 1.35 -19.67 -0.93
CA SER A 37 1.46 -20.72 0.10
C SER A 37 2.88 -21.25 0.31
N SER A 38 3.80 -20.39 0.73
CA SER A 38 5.17 -20.72 1.11
C SER A 38 5.37 -20.34 2.56
N THR A 39 5.95 -21.25 3.34
CA THR A 39 6.34 -21.02 4.74
C THR A 39 7.44 -19.96 4.90
N HIS A 40 7.97 -19.43 3.79
CA HIS A 40 8.98 -18.38 3.74
C HIS A 40 8.44 -17.03 3.26
N ALA A 41 7.13 -16.88 3.07
CA ALA A 41 6.52 -15.59 2.74
C ALA A 41 6.47 -14.70 3.99
N PHE A 42 7.59 -14.07 4.33
CA PHE A 42 7.61 -12.95 5.29
C PHE A 42 7.18 -11.69 4.52
N GLY A 43 5.91 -11.33 4.66
CA GLY A 43 5.30 -10.20 3.98
C GLY A 43 5.44 -8.89 4.74
N LEU A 44 4.90 -7.84 4.14
CA LEU A 44 4.94 -6.50 4.71
C LEU A 44 4.18 -6.43 6.07
N GLY A 45 3.04 -7.13 6.18
CA GLY A 45 2.25 -7.18 7.41
C GLY A 45 3.02 -7.78 8.59
N GLU A 46 3.73 -8.89 8.37
CA GLU A 46 4.59 -9.53 9.36
C GLU A 46 5.78 -8.64 9.75
N ALA A 47 6.41 -7.99 8.77
CA ALA A 47 7.53 -7.06 9.01
C ALA A 47 7.14 -5.88 9.91
N LEU A 48 6.00 -5.26 9.62
CA LEU A 48 5.49 -4.13 10.39
C LEU A 48 5.04 -4.57 11.79
N THR A 49 4.43 -5.75 11.91
CA THR A 49 4.05 -6.33 13.20
C THR A 49 5.28 -6.60 14.07
N LEU A 50 6.31 -7.23 13.49
CA LEU A 50 7.57 -7.50 14.19
C LEU A 50 8.27 -6.21 14.61
N ALA A 51 8.35 -5.21 13.72
CA ALA A 51 8.95 -3.92 14.04
C ALA A 51 8.22 -3.24 15.22
N ASN A 52 6.88 -3.31 15.26
CA ASN A 52 6.09 -2.81 16.38
C ASN A 52 6.38 -3.58 17.68
N THR A 53 6.42 -4.92 17.63
CA THR A 53 6.74 -5.78 18.79
C THR A 53 8.14 -5.49 19.33
N LEU A 54 9.12 -5.24 18.47
CA LEU A 54 10.50 -4.92 18.85
C LEU A 54 10.68 -3.44 19.24
N GLN A 55 9.62 -2.63 19.22
CA GLN A 55 9.67 -1.17 19.45
C GLN A 55 10.64 -0.45 18.49
N LEU A 56 10.79 -0.97 17.27
CA LEU A 56 11.60 -0.42 16.19
C LEU A 56 10.75 0.23 15.09
N LEU A 57 9.42 0.18 15.22
CA LEU A 57 8.53 0.88 14.30
C LEU A 57 8.74 2.40 14.43
N PRO A 58 8.84 3.14 13.31
CA PRO A 58 8.81 4.59 13.34
C PRO A 58 7.57 5.12 14.08
N GLN A 59 7.66 6.34 14.61
CA GLN A 59 6.54 6.98 15.33
C GLN A 59 5.24 6.98 14.51
N GLU A 60 5.35 7.16 13.20
CA GLU A 60 4.23 7.08 12.28
C GLU A 60 4.65 6.42 10.96
N VAL A 61 3.86 5.46 10.50
CA VAL A 61 3.99 4.87 9.17
C VAL A 61 2.65 4.94 8.47
N ILE A 62 2.59 5.70 7.37
CA ILE A 62 1.44 5.72 6.47
C ILE A 62 1.66 4.67 5.38
N LEU A 63 0.74 3.73 5.24
CA LEU A 63 0.77 2.67 4.24
C LEU A 63 -0.40 2.83 3.26
N TYR A 64 -0.08 2.91 1.97
CA TYR A 64 -1.06 2.85 0.89
C TYR A 64 -1.04 1.47 0.23
N GLY A 65 -2.21 0.86 0.15
CA GLY A 65 -2.46 -0.35 -0.64
C GLY A 65 -3.25 -0.02 -1.89
N ILE A 66 -2.83 -0.56 -3.03
CA ILE A 66 -3.63 -0.54 -4.27
C ILE A 66 -4.08 -1.97 -4.56
N GLU A 67 -5.40 -2.18 -4.60
CA GLU A 67 -5.98 -3.49 -4.90
C GLU A 67 -5.60 -3.90 -6.31
N LEU A 68 -4.86 -5.00 -6.44
CA LEU A 68 -4.57 -5.58 -7.73
C LEU A 68 -5.74 -6.44 -8.20
N GLY A 69 -5.95 -6.44 -9.52
CA GLY A 69 -6.87 -7.39 -10.14
C GLY A 69 -6.18 -8.73 -10.37
N HIS A 70 -6.54 -9.40 -11.46
CA HIS A 70 -5.78 -10.56 -11.92
C HIS A 70 -4.34 -10.15 -12.26
N ILE A 71 -3.36 -10.90 -11.78
CA ILE A 71 -1.93 -10.64 -11.99
C ILE A 71 -1.34 -11.85 -12.70
N GLN A 72 -0.75 -11.63 -13.87
CA GLN A 72 0.15 -12.60 -14.49
C GLN A 72 1.52 -11.97 -14.71
N SER A 73 2.56 -12.80 -14.60
CA SER A 73 3.93 -12.35 -14.83
C SER A 73 4.07 -11.84 -16.26
N GLY A 74 4.60 -10.62 -16.42
CA GLY A 74 4.78 -9.96 -17.71
C GLY A 74 3.57 -9.21 -18.25
N GLU A 75 2.42 -9.23 -17.57
CA GLU A 75 1.28 -8.40 -17.96
C GLU A 75 1.45 -6.94 -17.52
N PRO A 76 0.95 -5.98 -18.32
CA PRO A 76 0.90 -4.58 -17.91
C PRO A 76 -0.09 -4.36 -16.76
N LEU A 77 0.04 -3.22 -16.08
CA LEU A 77 -0.94 -2.81 -15.07
C LEU A 77 -2.35 -2.74 -15.67
N SER A 78 -3.34 -3.19 -14.90
CA SER A 78 -4.73 -3.05 -15.31
C SER A 78 -5.10 -1.56 -15.48
N PRO A 79 -6.00 -1.20 -16.42
CA PRO A 79 -6.44 0.18 -16.58
C PRO A 79 -7.00 0.81 -15.30
N ARG A 80 -7.59 -0.01 -14.40
CA ARG A 80 -8.09 0.48 -13.11
C ARG A 80 -6.96 0.85 -12.16
N VAL A 81 -5.94 -0.01 -12.02
CA VAL A 81 -4.75 0.26 -11.19
C VAL A 81 -3.97 1.44 -11.74
N SER A 82 -3.77 1.51 -13.06
CA SER A 82 -3.07 2.64 -13.71
C SER A 82 -3.76 3.99 -13.42
N ARG A 83 -5.10 4.04 -13.38
CA ARG A 83 -5.85 5.24 -13.01
C ARG A 83 -5.82 5.56 -11.51
N ALA A 84 -5.59 4.57 -10.66
CA ALA A 84 -5.52 4.77 -9.21
C ALA A 84 -4.20 5.43 -8.78
N ILE A 85 -3.10 5.12 -9.48
CA ILE A 85 -1.75 5.62 -9.12
C ILE A 85 -1.68 7.15 -9.01
N PRO A 86 -2.18 7.96 -9.97
CA PRO A 86 -2.17 9.41 -9.84
C PRO A 86 -2.92 9.92 -8.59
N SER A 87 -3.99 9.23 -8.18
CA SER A 87 -4.75 9.57 -6.96
C SER A 87 -3.92 9.34 -5.70
N VAL A 88 -3.19 8.21 -5.62
CA VAL A 88 -2.27 7.94 -4.50
C VAL A 88 -1.16 8.99 -4.44
N VAL A 89 -0.55 9.33 -5.58
CA VAL A 89 0.49 10.36 -5.66
C VAL A 89 -0.04 11.71 -5.19
N PHE A 90 -1.24 12.10 -5.65
CA PHE A 90 -1.88 13.35 -5.23
C PHE A 90 -2.08 13.40 -3.71
N ARG A 91 -2.63 12.33 -3.11
CA ARG A 91 -2.84 12.25 -1.66
C ARG A 91 -1.52 12.34 -0.89
N ILE A 92 -0.49 11.62 -1.32
CA ILE A 92 0.83 11.68 -0.66
C ILE A 92 1.39 13.10 -0.67
N ILE A 93 1.37 13.76 -1.82
CA ILE A 93 1.94 15.10 -1.98
C ILE A 93 1.18 16.12 -1.13
N HIS A 94 -0.16 16.08 -1.16
CA HIS A 94 -0.99 17.14 -0.56
C HIS A 94 -1.44 16.86 0.87
N GLU A 95 -1.76 15.61 1.21
CA GLU A 95 -2.33 15.23 2.50
C GLU A 95 -1.23 14.83 3.49
N GLU A 96 -0.19 14.12 3.03
CA GLU A 96 0.85 13.59 3.93
C GLU A 96 2.10 14.48 3.99
N LEU A 97 2.52 15.04 2.85
CA LEU A 97 3.74 15.86 2.77
C LEU A 97 3.45 17.37 2.79
N GLY A 98 2.19 17.80 2.62
CA GLY A 98 1.80 19.21 2.60
C GLY A 98 2.47 20.03 1.49
N LEU A 99 2.94 19.38 0.43
CA LEU A 99 3.59 20.03 -0.70
C LEU A 99 2.52 20.59 -1.64
N SER A 100 2.69 21.85 -2.05
CA SER A 100 1.84 22.44 -3.09
C SER A 100 2.36 22.01 -4.46
N THR A 101 1.52 21.37 -5.28
CA THR A 101 1.84 21.12 -6.68
C THR A 101 1.95 22.47 -7.39
N CYS A 102 3.17 22.84 -7.77
CA CYS A 102 3.37 23.92 -8.72
C CYS A 102 2.72 23.48 -10.04
N ALA A 103 1.58 24.06 -10.38
CA ALA A 103 0.93 23.79 -11.65
C ALA A 103 1.91 24.14 -12.77
N THR A 104 2.40 23.13 -13.49
CA THR A 104 3.03 23.33 -14.79
C THR A 104 1.94 23.79 -15.75
N SER A 105 1.84 25.10 -15.93
CA SER A 105 1.12 25.71 -17.04
C SER A 105 1.81 25.28 -18.34
N ASN A 106 1.07 24.59 -19.19
CA ASN A 106 1.39 24.41 -20.61
C ASN A 106 0.97 25.67 -21.39
#